data_AF-A0A949B5X2-F1
#
_entry.id   AF-A0A949B5X2-F1
#
_cell.length_a   1.000
_cell.length_b   1.000
_cell.length_c   1.000
_cell.angle_alpha   90.00
_cell.angle_beta   90.00
_cell.angle_gamma   90.00
#
_symmetry.space_group_name_H-M   'P 1'
#
loop_
_entity.id
_entity.type
_entity.pdbx_description
1 polymer ?
#
loop_
_entity_poly.entity_id
_entity_poly.type
_entity_poly.pdbx_seq_one_letter_code
_entity_poly.pdbx_strand_id
1 'polypeptide(L)'
;MIKEKKEKLYTISQLSEFAGISEQELIRMVLLKKIHSVRLGKSIRITEDGLERFLENLSGKAIPEYDFPVPVVYTAEQVSRILQLSVDNIWLLLKSGKLKGFKIREGKSSWRIPAKNLDDFIVSRSKEDAIK
;
A
#
# COMPACT_ATOMS: atom_id res chain seq x y z
N MET A 1 31.23 31.86 -13.68
CA MET A 1 30.71 30.63 -14.33
C MET A 1 29.87 29.87 -13.32
N ILE A 2 28.55 30.04 -13.35
CA ILE A 2 27.66 29.14 -12.61
C ILE A 2 27.61 27.87 -13.45
N LYS A 3 28.27 26.80 -12.99
CA LYS A 3 28.10 25.47 -13.60
C LYS A 3 26.64 25.10 -13.35
N GLU A 4 25.79 25.19 -14.37
CA GLU A 4 24.49 24.54 -14.38
C GLU A 4 24.75 23.03 -14.21
N LYS A 5 24.69 22.55 -12.98
CA LYS A 5 24.73 21.12 -12.69
C LYS A 5 23.41 20.59 -13.25
N LYS A 6 23.42 20.08 -14.49
CA LYS A 6 22.26 19.39 -15.07
C LYS A 6 21.90 18.26 -14.12
N GLU A 7 20.84 18.46 -13.36
CA GLU A 7 20.36 17.49 -12.40
C GLU A 7 20.00 16.23 -13.18
N LYS A 8 20.67 15.11 -12.88
CA LYS A 8 20.37 13.86 -13.57
C LYS A 8 18.99 13.39 -13.14
N LEU A 9 18.20 13.04 -14.14
CA LEU A 9 16.83 12.57 -13.96
C LEU A 9 16.71 11.13 -14.43
N TYR A 10 16.22 10.30 -13.54
CA TYR A 10 16.03 8.87 -13.76
C TYR A 10 14.57 8.57 -14.04
N THR A 11 14.34 7.59 -14.90
CA THR A 11 13.01 7.05 -15.15
C THR A 11 12.66 5.96 -14.13
N ILE A 12 11.37 5.63 -14.02
CA ILE A 12 10.91 4.49 -13.22
C ILE A 12 11.56 3.18 -13.70
N SER A 13 11.74 3.02 -15.01
CA SER A 13 12.33 1.82 -15.60
C SER A 13 13.80 1.65 -15.21
N GLN A 14 14.59 2.74 -15.30
CA GLN A 14 15.97 2.74 -14.82
C GLN A 14 16.05 2.44 -13.32
N LEU A 15 15.14 3.00 -12.53
CA LEU A 15 15.11 2.71 -11.10
C LEU A 15 14.75 1.24 -10.81
N SER A 16 13.88 0.64 -11.64
CA SER A 16 13.52 -0.78 -11.56
C SER A 16 14.74 -1.67 -11.78
N GLU A 17 15.55 -1.35 -12.79
CA GLU A 17 16.81 -2.06 -13.07
C GLU A 17 17.81 -1.93 -11.93
N PHE A 18 17.99 -0.74 -11.36
CA PHE A 18 18.95 -0.52 -10.27
C PHE A 18 18.55 -1.20 -8.96
N ALA A 19 17.25 -1.18 -8.63
CA ALA A 19 16.75 -1.66 -7.35
C ALA A 19 16.28 -3.13 -7.38
N GLY A 20 16.09 -3.71 -8.58
CA GLY A 20 15.47 -5.03 -8.73
C GLY A 20 13.99 -5.06 -8.30
N ILE A 21 13.33 -3.90 -8.27
CA ILE A 21 11.93 -3.73 -7.84
C ILE A 21 11.06 -3.48 -9.07
N SER A 22 9.89 -4.10 -9.14
CA SER A 22 8.97 -3.88 -10.27
C SER A 22 8.57 -2.40 -10.45
N GLU A 23 8.41 -1.96 -11.69
CA GLU A 23 7.97 -0.59 -12.01
C GLU A 23 6.63 -0.23 -11.34
N GLN A 24 5.71 -1.19 -11.20
CA GLN A 24 4.40 -0.98 -10.57
C GLN A 24 4.54 -0.61 -9.08
N GLU A 25 5.44 -1.28 -8.37
CA GLU A 25 5.71 -0.98 -6.96
C GLU A 25 6.46 0.36 -6.83
N LEU A 26 7.37 0.69 -7.75
CA LEU A 26 8.02 2.01 -7.79
C LEU A 26 7.03 3.14 -8.04
N ILE A 27 6.07 2.96 -8.96
CA ILE A 27 4.99 3.91 -9.21
C ILE A 27 4.15 4.08 -7.93
N ARG A 28 3.79 2.98 -7.27
CA ARG A 28 3.07 3.02 -5.99
C ARG A 28 3.85 3.79 -4.94
N MET A 29 5.16 3.56 -4.83
CA MET A 29 6.04 4.27 -3.90
C MET A 29 6.11 5.77 -4.19
N VAL A 30 6.17 6.17 -5.47
CA VAL A 30 6.07 7.58 -5.86
C VAL A 30 4.72 8.18 -5.47
N LEU A 31 3.60 7.48 -5.74
CA LEU A 31 2.25 7.94 -5.37
C LEU A 31 2.11 8.09 -3.84
N LEU A 32 2.73 7.20 -3.08
CA LEU A 32 2.79 7.26 -1.62
C LEU A 32 3.84 8.27 -1.11
N LYS A 33 4.46 9.07 -1.98
CA LYS A 33 5.52 10.05 -1.66
C LYS A 33 6.73 9.45 -0.93
N LYS A 34 6.98 8.15 -1.12
CA LYS A 34 8.14 7.44 -0.56
C LYS A 34 9.42 7.65 -1.38
N ILE A 35 9.27 8.08 -2.63
CA ILE A 35 10.38 8.41 -3.53
C ILE A 35 10.19 9.86 -3.96
N HIS A 36 11.22 10.67 -3.71
CA HIS A 36 11.22 12.05 -4.20
C HIS A 36 11.26 12.04 -5.73
N SER A 37 10.30 12.70 -6.37
CA SER A 37 10.17 12.69 -7.81
C SER A 37 9.62 14.02 -8.32
N VAL A 38 10.00 14.35 -9.55
CA VAL A 38 9.54 15.52 -10.29
C VAL A 38 8.64 15.03 -11.42
N ARG A 39 7.47 15.64 -11.55
CA ARG A 39 6.57 15.39 -12.67
C ARG A 39 6.90 16.33 -13.82
N LEU A 40 7.34 15.78 -14.94
CA LEU A 40 7.60 16.51 -16.18
C LEU A 40 6.52 16.14 -17.20
N GLY A 41 5.48 16.97 -17.29
CA GLY A 41 4.29 16.69 -18.09
C GLY A 41 3.55 15.44 -17.59
N LYS A 42 3.45 14.42 -18.45
CA LYS A 42 2.84 13.12 -18.10
C LYS A 42 3.84 12.13 -17.47
N SER A 43 5.13 12.45 -17.47
CA SER A 43 6.18 11.53 -17.05
C SER A 43 6.64 11.82 -15.61
N ILE A 44 6.93 10.76 -14.86
CA ILE A 44 7.58 10.83 -13.56
C ILE A 44 9.10 10.69 -13.77
N ARG A 45 9.87 11.57 -13.15
CA ARG A 45 11.32 11.54 -13.10
C ARG A 45 11.80 11.58 -11.66
N ILE A 46 12.92 10.93 -11.39
CA ILE A 46 13.50 10.81 -10.05
C ILE A 46 14.82 11.56 -10.10
N THR A 47 15.02 12.48 -9.16
CA THR A 47 16.27 13.25 -9.09
C THR A 47 17.41 12.35 -8.60
N GLU A 48 18.66 12.75 -8.87
CA GLU A 48 19.85 12.03 -8.37
C GLU A 48 19.83 11.91 -6.83
N ASP A 49 19.49 12.99 -6.09
CA ASP A 49 19.32 12.96 -4.63
C ASP A 49 18.17 12.02 -4.20
N GLY A 50 17.05 12.02 -4.93
CA GLY A 50 15.92 11.13 -4.66
C GLY A 50 16.26 9.65 -4.87
N LEU A 51 17.08 9.35 -5.88
CA LEU A 51 17.62 8.01 -6.16
C LEU A 51 18.58 7.57 -5.05
N GLU A 52 19.56 8.41 -4.69
CA GLU A 52 20.55 8.10 -3.67
C GLU A 52 19.88 7.79 -2.33
N ARG A 53 18.98 8.66 -1.87
CA ARG A 53 18.19 8.41 -0.64
C ARG A 53 17.39 7.11 -0.72
N PHE A 54 16.81 6.81 -1.87
CA PHE A 54 16.04 5.59 -2.06
C PHE A 54 16.92 4.33 -1.97
N LEU A 55 18.10 4.34 -2.59
CA LEU A 55 19.06 3.23 -2.52
C LEU A 55 19.68 3.09 -1.13
N GLU A 56 19.95 4.19 -0.44
CA GLU A 56 20.39 4.20 0.97
C GLU A 56 19.34 3.57 1.90
N ASN A 57 18.07 3.88 1.69
CA ASN A 57 16.96 3.26 2.41
C ASN A 57 16.84 1.76 2.10
N LEU A 58 17.09 1.33 0.85
CA LEU A 58 17.08 -0.09 0.46
C LEU A 58 18.26 -0.88 1.04
N SER A 59 19.42 -0.25 1.18
CA SER A 59 20.64 -0.88 1.71
C SER A 59 20.69 -0.92 3.25
N GLY A 60 19.64 -0.47 3.93
CA GLY A 60 19.46 -0.60 5.39
C GLY A 60 20.32 0.34 6.23
N LYS A 61 20.93 1.38 5.63
CA LYS A 61 21.79 2.34 6.36
C LYS A 61 21.08 3.59 6.88
N ALA A 62 19.83 3.80 6.51
CA ALA A 62 18.92 4.67 7.24
C ALA A 62 17.53 4.05 7.12
N ILE A 63 16.95 3.69 8.26
CA ILE A 63 15.50 3.54 8.35
C ILE A 63 15.02 4.97 8.54
N PRO A 64 14.50 5.67 7.52
CA PRO A 64 13.63 6.76 7.85
C PRO A 64 12.45 6.12 8.59
N GLU A 65 12.29 6.48 9.86
CA GLU A 65 11.03 6.33 10.59
C GLU A 65 9.95 7.09 9.81
N TYR A 66 9.43 6.45 8.76
CA TYR A 66 8.27 6.95 8.03
C TYR A 66 7.04 6.30 8.64
N ASP A 67 6.46 7.04 9.58
CA ASP A 67 5.24 6.75 10.32
C ASP A 67 3.97 6.89 9.44
N PHE A 68 3.98 6.28 8.25
CA PHE A 68 2.77 6.06 7.47
C PHE A 68 2.49 4.57 7.43
N PRO A 69 1.58 4.05 8.27
CA PRO A 69 1.21 2.65 8.22
C PRO A 69 0.67 2.37 6.82
N VAL A 70 1.36 1.52 6.06
CA VAL A 70 0.82 0.99 4.81
C VAL A 70 -0.54 0.42 5.17
N PRO A 71 -1.65 0.89 4.56
CA PRO A 71 -2.97 0.43 4.96
C PRO A 71 -3.05 -1.07 4.72
N VAL A 72 -3.04 -1.82 5.80
CA VAL A 72 -3.13 -3.28 5.76
C VAL A 72 -4.54 -3.61 5.33
N VAL A 73 -4.66 -4.36 4.23
CA VAL A 73 -5.93 -4.83 3.69
C VAL A 73 -5.89 -6.34 3.53
N TYR A 74 -6.99 -6.99 3.86
CA TYR A 74 -7.14 -8.43 3.82
C TYR A 74 -8.08 -8.87 2.68
N THR A 75 -7.84 -10.05 2.14
CA THR A 75 -8.83 -10.78 1.32
C THR A 75 -9.86 -11.46 2.20
N ALA A 76 -10.98 -11.90 1.62
CA ALA A 76 -11.97 -12.66 2.37
C ALA A 76 -11.43 -13.98 2.89
N GLU A 77 -10.52 -14.66 2.18
CA GLU A 77 -9.87 -15.88 2.66
C GLU A 77 -8.96 -15.62 3.87
N GLN A 78 -8.29 -14.46 3.92
CA GLN A 78 -7.48 -14.09 5.08
C GLN A 78 -8.38 -13.77 6.28
N VAL A 79 -9.44 -12.99 6.07
CA VAL A 79 -10.41 -12.67 7.11
C VAL A 79 -11.13 -13.93 7.62
N SER A 80 -11.41 -14.89 6.75
CA SER A 80 -12.06 -16.15 7.14
C SER A 80 -11.20 -16.94 8.12
N ARG A 81 -9.87 -16.96 7.92
CA ARG A 81 -8.92 -17.59 8.85
C ARG A 81 -8.83 -16.83 10.17
N ILE A 82 -8.81 -15.50 10.14
CA ILE A 82 -8.74 -14.66 11.33
C ILE A 82 -10.01 -14.82 12.19
N LEU A 83 -11.19 -14.73 11.58
CA LEU A 83 -12.47 -14.81 12.27
C LEU A 83 -12.93 -16.26 12.52
N GLN A 84 -12.20 -17.25 12.03
CA GLN A 84 -12.57 -18.67 12.06
C GLN A 84 -13.99 -18.91 11.50
N LEU A 85 -14.31 -18.24 10.39
CA LEU A 85 -15.57 -18.38 9.66
C LEU A 85 -15.33 -18.98 8.27
N SER A 86 -16.37 -19.48 7.62
CA SER A 86 -16.30 -19.83 6.21
C SER A 86 -16.13 -18.56 5.35
N VAL A 87 -15.50 -18.70 4.18
CA VAL A 87 -15.36 -17.58 3.23
C VAL A 87 -16.74 -17.07 2.79
N ASP A 88 -17.73 -17.96 2.67
CA ASP A 88 -19.12 -17.59 2.36
C ASP A 88 -19.77 -16.72 3.42
N ASN A 89 -19.50 -16.98 4.70
CA ASN A 89 -19.96 -16.10 5.78
C ASN A 89 -19.30 -14.72 5.67
N ILE A 90 -18.03 -14.64 5.28
CA ILE A 90 -17.37 -13.35 5.02
C ILE A 90 -18.07 -12.61 3.87
N TRP A 91 -18.45 -13.31 2.80
CA TRP A 91 -19.21 -12.71 1.70
C TRP A 91 -20.57 -12.18 2.15
N LEU A 92 -21.30 -12.92 3.00
CA LEU A 92 -22.57 -12.47 3.56
C LEU A 92 -22.40 -11.22 4.43
N LEU A 93 -21.36 -11.16 5.24
CA LEU A 93 -21.06 -9.99 6.08
C LEU A 93 -20.73 -8.74 5.24
N LEU A 94 -19.95 -8.90 4.17
CA LEU A 94 -19.64 -7.82 3.23
C LEU A 94 -20.89 -7.34 2.48
N LYS A 95 -21.71 -8.28 1.99
CA LYS A 95 -22.95 -7.96 1.26
C LYS A 95 -24.00 -7.28 2.14
N SER A 96 -24.10 -7.70 3.40
CA SER A 96 -25.01 -7.09 4.38
C SER A 96 -24.50 -5.77 4.95
N GLY A 97 -23.25 -5.38 4.66
CA GLY A 97 -22.62 -4.17 5.19
C GLY A 97 -22.19 -4.28 6.66
N LYS A 98 -22.41 -5.43 7.32
CA LYS A 98 -21.97 -5.69 8.70
C LYS A 98 -20.45 -5.66 8.81
N LEU A 99 -19.75 -6.14 7.78
CA LEU A 99 -18.30 -5.97 7.63
C LEU A 99 -18.05 -4.96 6.51
N LYS A 100 -17.30 -3.89 6.81
CA LYS A 100 -17.00 -2.85 5.83
C LYS A 100 -15.77 -3.20 5.00
N GLY A 101 -15.89 -3.11 3.68
CA GLY A 101 -14.78 -3.28 2.74
C GLY A 101 -15.00 -2.50 1.45
N PHE A 102 -14.12 -2.67 0.48
CA PHE A 102 -14.28 -2.09 -0.85
C PHE A 102 -13.86 -3.09 -1.94
N LYS A 103 -14.40 -2.94 -3.14
CA LYS A 103 -13.98 -3.72 -4.31
C LYS A 103 -12.87 -3.00 -5.07
N ILE A 104 -11.84 -3.73 -5.50
CA ILE A 104 -10.83 -3.21 -6.44
C ILE A 104 -11.33 -3.28 -7.89
N ARG A 105 -12.16 -4.28 -8.20
CA ARG A 105 -12.81 -4.51 -9.50
C ARG A 105 -14.08 -5.30 -9.28
N GLU A 106 -14.90 -5.47 -10.31
CA GLU A 106 -16.08 -6.31 -10.20
C GLU A 106 -15.73 -7.80 -9.96
N GLY A 107 -16.64 -8.53 -9.32
CA GLY A 107 -16.44 -9.94 -8.94
C GLY A 107 -16.22 -10.20 -7.45
N LYS A 108 -16.37 -11.46 -7.02
CA LYS A 108 -16.35 -11.87 -5.61
C LYS A 108 -14.97 -11.73 -4.96
N SER A 109 -13.89 -12.21 -5.59
CA SER A 109 -12.52 -12.20 -5.03
C SER A 109 -11.84 -10.82 -5.01
N SER A 110 -12.55 -9.79 -5.48
CA SER A 110 -12.04 -8.43 -5.65
C SER A 110 -12.22 -7.54 -4.42
N TRP A 111 -12.92 -8.02 -3.39
CA TRP A 111 -13.11 -7.29 -2.14
C TRP A 111 -11.83 -7.25 -1.31
N ARG A 112 -11.62 -6.12 -0.64
CA ARG A 112 -10.57 -5.88 0.34
C ARG A 112 -11.17 -5.30 1.61
N ILE A 113 -10.69 -5.80 2.75
CA ILE A 113 -11.13 -5.39 4.08
C ILE A 113 -9.96 -4.65 4.74
N PRO A 114 -10.05 -3.34 4.98
CA PRO A 114 -9.05 -2.62 5.78
C PRO A 114 -8.94 -3.21 7.18
N ALA A 115 -7.72 -3.32 7.73
CA ALA A 115 -7.48 -3.85 9.06
C ALA A 115 -8.32 -3.15 10.13
N LYS A 116 -8.37 -1.81 10.10
CA LYS A 116 -9.25 -1.02 10.99
C LYS A 116 -10.71 -1.47 10.96
N ASN A 117 -11.26 -1.76 9.78
CA ASN A 117 -12.65 -2.19 9.66
C ASN A 117 -12.88 -3.60 10.20
N LEU A 118 -11.86 -4.46 10.12
CA LEU A 118 -11.90 -5.79 10.73
C LEU A 118 -11.83 -5.70 12.26
N ASP A 119 -10.95 -4.84 12.79
CA ASP A 119 -10.82 -4.59 14.22
C ASP A 119 -12.12 -4.03 14.80
N ASP A 120 -12.68 -3.01 14.13
CA ASP A 120 -13.99 -2.42 14.50
C ASP A 120 -15.09 -3.49 14.54
N PHE A 121 -15.10 -4.40 13.56
CA PHE A 121 -16.05 -5.51 13.51
C PHE A 121 -15.88 -6.47 14.69
N ILE A 122 -14.63 -6.90 14.98
CA ILE A 122 -14.33 -7.81 16.11
C ILE A 122 -14.78 -7.17 17.44
N VAL A 123 -14.43 -5.90 17.66
CA VAL A 123 -14.83 -5.17 18.87
C VAL A 123 -16.34 -5.07 18.99
N SER A 124 -17.05 -4.77 17.90
CA SER A 124 -18.52 -4.68 17.93
C SER A 124 -19.18 -6.01 18.27
N ARG A 125 -18.67 -7.12 17.71
CA ARG A 125 -19.19 -8.47 17.96
C ARG A 125 -18.97 -8.90 19.41
N SER A 126 -17.79 -8.67 19.97
CA SER A 126 -17.50 -8.98 21.37
C SER A 126 -18.38 -8.22 22.35
N LYS A 127 -18.80 -6.99 22.01
CA LYS A 127 -19.76 -6.22 22.83
C LYS A 127 -21.19 -6.77 22.72
N GLU A 128 -21.62 -7.20 21.54
CA GLU A 128 -22.92 -7.85 21.35
C GLU A 128 -23.01 -9.19 22.11
N ASP A 129 -21.93 -9.96 22.11
CA ASP A 129 -21.87 -11.25 22.82
C ASP A 129 -21.78 -11.09 24.35
N ALA A 130 -21.26 -9.96 24.85
CA ALA A 130 -21.19 -9.67 26.29
C ALA A 130 -22.51 -9.17 26.91
N ILE A 131 -23.50 -8.82 26.08
CA ILE A 131 -24.81 -8.30 26.50
C ILE A 131 -25.91 -9.38 26.42
N LYS A 132 -25.56 -10.57 25.92
CA LYS A 132 -26.44 -11.76 25.91
C LYS A 132 -26.15 -12.68 27.09
#